data_AF-A0A2H9RST8-F1
#
_entry.id   AF-A0A2H9RST8-F1
#
_cell.length_a   1.000
_cell.length_b   1.000
_cell.length_c   1.000
_cell.angle_alpha   90.00
_cell.angle_beta   90.00
_cell.angle_gamma   90.00
#
_symmetry.space_group_name_H-M   'P 1'
#
loop_
_entity.id
_entity.type
_entity.pdbx_description
1 polymer ?
#
loop_
_entity_poly.entity_id
_entity_poly.type
_entity_poly.pdbx_seq_one_letter_code
_entity_poly.pdbx_strand_id
1 'polypeptide(L)' 'MDIYSNKFAIMVIMVLVCILALQVLTNNSSNQLIDSETCELYVMDHKINAKKYLNEFDSKCMDFKNLNP' A
#
# COMPACT_ATOMS: atom_id res chain seq x y z
N MET A 1 31.28 -13.25 -28.04
CA MET A 1 30.47 -12.98 -26.83
C MET A 1 30.57 -11.52 -26.41
N ASP A 2 30.24 -10.66 -27.37
CA ASP A 2 29.28 -9.56 -27.29
C ASP A 2 29.33 -8.60 -26.08
N ILE A 3 30.10 -7.52 -26.28
CA ILE A 3 29.95 -6.21 -25.64
C ILE A 3 28.49 -5.72 -25.58
N TYR A 4 27.64 -6.20 -26.50
CA TYR A 4 26.20 -5.93 -26.53
C TYR A 4 25.44 -6.57 -25.36
N SER A 5 25.88 -7.74 -24.88
CA SER A 5 25.25 -8.49 -23.80
C SER A 5 25.45 -7.81 -22.44
N ASN A 6 26.64 -7.24 -22.18
CA ASN A 6 26.94 -6.60 -20.91
C ASN A 6 26.14 -5.28 -20.71
N LYS A 7 26.00 -4.47 -21.76
CA LYS A 7 25.18 -3.25 -21.74
C LYS A 7 23.70 -3.55 -21.54
N PHE A 8 23.20 -4.60 -22.18
CA PHE A 8 21.82 -5.05 -22.04
C PHE A 8 21.53 -5.54 -20.61
N ALA A 9 22.43 -6.34 -20.03
CA ALA A 9 22.30 -6.83 -18.67
C ALA A 9 22.21 -5.69 -17.64
N ILE A 10 23.05 -4.66 -17.77
CA ILE A 10 23.03 -3.50 -16.87
C ILE A 10 21.71 -2.73 -16.96
N MET A 11 21.17 -2.51 -18.18
CA MET A 11 19.86 -1.87 -18.33
C MET A 11 18.73 -2.65 -17.66
N VAL A 12 18.72 -3.98 -17.83
CA VAL A 12 17.70 -4.83 -17.20
C VAL A 12 17.79 -4.78 -15.68
N ILE A 13 19.00 -4.81 -15.11
CA ILE A 13 19.20 -4.70 -13.66
C ILE A 13 18.70 -3.36 -13.14
N MET A 14 19.00 -2.25 -13.81
CA MET A 14 18.53 -0.92 -13.42
C MET A 14 16.99 -0.84 -13.44
N VAL A 15 16.36 -1.38 -14.48
CA VAL A 15 14.89 -1.43 -14.56
C VAL A 15 14.30 -2.25 -13.41
N LEU A 16 14.88 -3.42 -13.11
CA LEU A 16 14.44 -4.26 -11.99
C LEU A 16 14.58 -3.52 -10.65
N VAL A 17 15.69 -2.83 -10.41
CA VAL A 17 15.90 -2.04 -9.18
C VAL A 17 14.87 -0.91 -9.06
N CYS A 18 14.55 -0.22 -10.15
CA CYS A 18 13.50 0.80 -10.16
C CYS A 18 12.12 0.22 -9.83
N ILE A 19 11.77 -0.94 -10.40
CA ILE A 19 10.50 -1.62 -10.10
C ILE A 19 10.46 -2.05 -8.64
N LEU A 20 11.55 -2.62 -8.09
CA LEU A 20 11.63 -2.97 -6.67
C LEU A 20 11.48 -1.73 -5.77
N ALA A 21 12.15 -0.62 -6.09
CA ALA A 21 12.03 0.61 -5.32
C ALA A 21 10.60 1.15 -5.33
N LEU A 22 9.93 1.11 -6.49
CA LEU A 22 8.53 1.50 -6.61
C LEU A 22 7.63 0.59 -5.78
N GLN A 23 7.84 -0.73 -5.82
CA GLN A 23 7.12 -1.69 -4.99
C GLN A 23 7.32 -1.42 -3.50
N VAL A 24 8.52 -1.05 -3.04
CA VAL A 24 8.78 -0.71 -1.63
C VAL A 24 8.02 0.55 -1.21
N LEU A 25 7.97 1.58 -2.08
CA LEU A 25 7.23 2.81 -1.81
C LEU A 25 5.71 2.58 -1.79
N THR A 26 5.19 1.76 -2.70
CA THR A 26 3.74 1.49 -2.78
C THR A 26 3.26 0.43 -1.78
N ASN A 27 4.16 -0.41 -1.25
CA ASN A 27 3.84 -1.38 -0.19
C ASN A 27 3.63 -0.71 1.18
N ASN A 28 3.94 0.59 1.32
CA ASN A 28 3.53 1.39 2.48
C ASN A 28 2.09 1.93 2.36
N SER A 29 1.43 1.76 1.21
CA SER A 29 -0.03 1.76 1.17
C SER A 29 -0.51 0.40 1.66
N SER A 30 -0.22 0.14 2.94
CA SER A 30 -0.96 -0.80 3.75
C SER A 30 -2.43 -0.66 3.40
N ASN A 31 -3.08 -1.79 3.13
CA ASN A 31 -4.52 -1.97 2.94
C ASN A 31 -5.31 -1.46 4.16
N GLN A 32 -5.18 -0.17 4.47
CA GLN A 32 -5.91 0.55 5.47
C GLN A 32 -7.29 0.75 4.87
N LEU A 33 -8.16 -0.16 5.26
CA LEU A 33 -9.56 -0.17 4.92
C LEU A 33 -10.28 0.64 6.00
N ILE A 34 -11.39 1.26 5.63
CA ILE A 34 -12.20 2.06 6.55
C ILE A 34 -13.40 1.21 6.97
N ASP A 35 -13.65 1.11 8.27
CA ASP A 35 -14.86 0.48 8.78
C ASP A 35 -16.03 1.46 8.64
N SER A 36 -17.05 1.12 7.84
CA SER A 36 -18.12 2.08 7.51
C SER A 36 -19.03 2.42 8.69
N GLU A 37 -19.05 1.59 9.75
CA GLU A 37 -19.90 1.81 10.93
C GLU A 37 -19.25 2.75 11.96
N THR A 38 -17.94 2.58 12.19
CA THR A 38 -17.17 3.34 13.19
C THR A 38 -16.26 4.40 12.58
N CYS A 39 -16.08 4.41 11.25
CA CYS A 39 -15.13 5.22 10.50
C CYS A 39 -13.66 5.01 10.93
N GLU A 40 -13.35 3.86 11.56
CA GLU A 40 -11.99 3.51 11.99
C GLU A 40 -11.20 2.88 10.84
N LEU A 41 -9.94 3.28 10.71
CA LEU A 41 -9.00 2.63 9.81
C LEU A 41 -8.54 1.31 10.43
N TYR A 42 -8.63 0.25 9.65
CA TYR A 42 -8.15 -1.07 10.00
C TYR A 42 -7.31 -1.66 8.86
N VAL A 43 -6.36 -2.51 9.19
CA VAL A 43 -5.67 -3.36 8.21
C VAL A 43 -6.11 -4.81 8.41
N MET A 44 -6.27 -5.53 7.31
CA MET A 44 -6.51 -6.97 7.37
C MET A 44 -5.18 -7.68 7.66
N ASP A 45 -5.07 -8.30 8.84
CA ASP A 45 -3.92 -9.13 9.16
C ASP A 45 -4.05 -10.47 8.43
N HIS A 46 -3.29 -10.64 7.36
CA HIS A 46 -3.33 -11.86 6.53
C HIS A 46 -2.91 -13.14 7.27
N LYS A 47 -2.27 -13.07 8.44
CA LYS A 47 -1.86 -14.26 9.20
C LYS A 47 -2.99 -14.84 10.05
N ILE A 48 -3.87 -13.97 10.54
CA ILE A 48 -4.99 -14.34 11.43
C ILE A 48 -6.36 -14.05 10.80
N ASN A 49 -6.38 -13.50 9.58
CA ASN A 49 -7.57 -13.08 8.83
C ASN A 49 -8.53 -12.23 9.69
N ALA A 50 -7.96 -11.30 10.45
CA ALA A 50 -8.69 -10.47 11.39
C ALA A 50 -8.45 -8.99 11.12
N LYS A 51 -9.44 -8.16 11.45
CA LYS A 51 -9.31 -6.71 11.42
C LYS A 51 -8.36 -6.27 12.54
N LYS A 52 -7.29 -5.58 12.18
CA LYS A 52 -6.42 -4.89 13.13
C LYS A 52 -6.68 -3.40 12.99
N TYR A 53 -7.45 -2.85 13.92
CA TYR A 53 -7.76 -1.42 13.99
C TYR A 53 -6.48 -0.63 14.32
N LEU A 54 -6.27 0.47 13.61
CA LEU A 54 -5.12 1.37 13.82
C LEU A 54 -5.40 2.43 14.89
N ASN A 55 -6.61 2.46 15.46
CA ASN A 55 -7.12 3.55 16.31
C ASN A 55 -7.00 4.94 15.66
N GLU A 56 -6.91 4.96 14.33
CA GLU A 56 -7.00 6.16 13.51
C GLU A 56 -8.40 6.18 12.88
N PHE A 57 -8.98 7.37 12.75
CA PHE A 57 -10.30 7.55 12.15
C PHE A 57 -10.18 8.33 10.85
N ASP A 58 -10.92 7.91 9.83
CA ASP A 58 -10.97 8.65 8.57
C ASP A 58 -11.82 9.91 8.75
N SER A 59 -11.20 11.08 8.58
CA SER A 59 -11.85 12.36 8.81
C SER A 59 -13.04 12.56 7.85
N LYS A 60 -12.92 12.13 6.59
CA LYS A 60 -14.00 12.27 5.61
C LYS A 60 -15.22 11.45 6.01
N CYS A 61 -15.02 10.20 6.44
CA CYS A 61 -16.10 9.34 6.92
C CYS A 61 -16.81 9.95 8.14
N MET A 62 -16.05 10.49 9.10
CA MET A 62 -16.64 11.20 10.24
C MET A 62 -17.41 12.45 9.82
N ASP A 63 -16.91 13.22 8.86
CA ASP A 63 -17.59 14.39 8.32
C ASP A 63 -18.92 13.98 7.65
N PHE A 64 -18.93 12.93 6.83
CA PHE A 64 -20.15 12.40 6.20
C PHE A 64 -21.18 11.90 7.23
N LYS A 65 -20.73 11.25 8.30
CA LYS A 65 -21.60 10.79 9.39
C LYS A 65 -22.23 11.98 10.14
N ASN A 66 -21.47 13.05 10.36
CA ASN A 66 -21.97 14.26 10.98
C ASN A 66 -22.93 15.07 10.08
N LEU A 67 -22.78 14.95 8.76
CA LEU A 67 -23.66 15.59 7.77
C LEU A 67 -25.01 14.88 7.60
N ASN A 68 -25.13 13.61 8.01
CA ASN A 68 -26.36 12.83 7.96
C ASN A 68 -26.67 12.19 9.33
N PRO A 69 -27.15 13.00 10.31
CA PRO A 69 -27.40 12.57 11.68
C PRO A 69 -28.52 11.52 11.82
#